data_AF-A0A7R9ZZZ1-F1
#
_entry.id   AF-A0A7R9ZZZ1-F1
#
_cell.length_a   1.000
_cell.length_b   1.000
_cell.length_c   1.000
_cell.angle_alpha   90.00
_cell.angle_beta   90.00
_cell.angle_gamma   90.00
#
_symmetry.space_group_name_H-M   'P 1'
#
loop_
_entity.id
_entity.type
_entity.pdbx_description
1 polymer ?
#
loop_
_entity_poly.entity_id
_entity_poly.type
_entity_poly.pdbx_seq_one_letter_code
_entity_poly.pdbx_strand_id
1 'polypeptide(L)'
;DENHDGFVTFQELLDFAEFSNERRRIVGSLDFQAKLKAQCVMDLWEVICEEQGEERFADWVVLLVSQGEAYHYSSASPNVRFMSRDAVMTLYELLQPYQVSSHIDQQGFLDVLQQIGEHLNLMSLQAEELDDWVPVEVVQRWVKRFIGAYANLFRELGLEPPGTGGQE
;
A
#
# COMPACT_ATOMS: atom_id res chain seq x y z
N ASP A 1 10.49 -4.10 -7.85
CA ASP A 1 9.71 -3.13 -8.59
C ASP A 1 10.45 -1.79 -8.58
N GLU A 2 11.61 -1.76 -9.24
CA GLU A 2 12.48 -0.60 -9.41
C GLU A 2 11.83 0.47 -10.31
N ASN A 3 10.99 0.03 -11.24
CA ASN A 3 10.28 0.89 -12.19
C ASN A 3 8.86 1.28 -11.73
N HIS A 4 8.43 0.80 -10.55
CA HIS A 4 7.12 1.07 -9.95
C HIS A 4 5.94 0.72 -10.88
N ASP A 5 6.08 -0.33 -11.69
CA ASP A 5 5.03 -0.76 -12.62
C ASP A 5 3.98 -1.66 -11.96
N GLY A 6 4.17 -1.96 -10.67
CA GLY A 6 3.33 -2.84 -9.90
C GLY A 6 3.66 -4.31 -10.09
N PHE A 7 4.71 -4.69 -10.84
CA PHE A 7 5.16 -6.06 -11.05
C PHE A 7 6.55 -6.29 -10.47
N VAL A 8 6.71 -7.36 -9.69
CA VAL A 8 8.03 -7.74 -9.17
C VAL A 8 8.62 -8.84 -10.05
N THR A 9 9.68 -8.51 -10.79
CA THR A 9 10.34 -9.48 -11.67
C THR A 9 11.26 -10.42 -10.88
N PHE A 10 11.60 -11.56 -11.49
CA PHE A 10 12.58 -12.47 -10.89
C PHE A 10 13.95 -11.82 -10.68
N GLN A 11 14.36 -10.93 -11.58
CA GLN A 11 15.63 -10.21 -11.45
C GLN A 11 15.62 -9.31 -10.22
N GLU A 12 14.54 -8.56 -10.00
CA GLU A 12 14.42 -7.70 -8.82
C GLU A 12 14.39 -8.49 -7.51
N LEU A 13 13.81 -9.69 -7.52
CA LEU A 13 13.88 -10.60 -6.37
C LEU A 13 15.32 -11.06 -6.10
N LEU A 14 16.11 -11.31 -7.14
CA LEU A 14 17.53 -11.64 -6.99
C LEU A 14 18.30 -10.44 -6.44
N ASP A 15 18.08 -9.26 -6.99
CA ASP A 15 18.75 -8.02 -6.55
C ASP A 15 18.42 -7.74 -5.07
N PHE A 16 17.17 -7.93 -4.65
CA PHE A 16 16.77 -7.80 -3.24
C PHE A 16 17.40 -8.88 -2.34
N ALA A 17 17.57 -10.11 -2.84
CA ALA A 17 18.24 -11.18 -2.11
C ALA A 17 19.75 -10.89 -1.95
N GLU A 18 20.40 -10.32 -2.97
CA GLU A 18 21.78 -9.87 -2.92
C GLU A 18 21.95 -8.74 -1.90
N PHE A 19 21.11 -7.71 -1.98
CA PHE A 19 21.04 -6.64 -0.97
C PHE A 19 20.91 -7.19 0.45
N SER A 20 20.01 -8.15 0.66
CA SER A 20 19.80 -8.80 1.96
C SER A 20 21.07 -9.50 2.45
N ASN A 21 21.79 -10.21 1.57
CA ASN A 21 23.03 -10.89 1.91
C ASN A 21 24.16 -9.92 2.26
N GLU A 22 24.26 -8.80 1.54
CA GLU A 22 25.22 -7.73 1.85
C GLU A 22 24.94 -7.11 3.22
N ARG A 23 23.68 -6.74 3.49
CA ARG A 23 23.27 -6.21 4.79
C ARG A 23 23.55 -7.18 5.92
N ARG A 24 23.32 -8.48 5.70
CA ARG A 24 23.62 -9.54 6.69
C ARG A 24 25.10 -9.59 7.07
N ARG A 25 26.00 -9.35 6.11
CA ARG A 25 27.45 -9.29 6.36
C ARG A 25 27.83 -8.09 7.23
N ILE A 26 27.13 -6.96 7.07
CA ILE A 26 27.40 -5.71 7.81
C ILE A 26 26.85 -5.79 9.23
N VAL A 27 25.57 -6.14 9.39
CA VAL A 27 24.87 -6.04 10.68
C VAL A 27 24.99 -7.30 11.55
N GLY A 28 25.55 -8.37 10.99
CA GLY A 28 25.66 -9.69 11.61
C GLY A 28 24.33 -10.47 11.59
N SER A 29 24.38 -11.72 12.06
CA SER A 29 23.19 -12.59 12.10
C SER A 29 22.23 -12.27 13.25
N LEU A 30 22.73 -11.64 14.32
CA LEU A 30 21.91 -11.26 15.47
C LEU A 30 21.00 -10.09 15.08
N ASP A 31 19.70 -10.30 15.24
CA ASP A 31 18.61 -9.36 14.91
C ASP A 31 18.60 -8.91 13.45
N PHE A 32 19.18 -9.70 12.54
CA PHE A 32 19.28 -9.36 11.12
C PHE A 32 17.92 -8.98 10.51
N GLN A 33 16.89 -9.79 10.76
CA GLN A 33 15.56 -9.54 10.21
C GLN A 33 14.95 -8.22 10.72
N ALA A 34 15.14 -7.89 12.00
CA ALA A 34 14.63 -6.64 12.56
C ALA A 34 15.37 -5.44 11.97
N LYS A 35 16.69 -5.52 11.83
CA LYS A 35 17.51 -4.46 11.23
C LYS A 35 17.24 -4.27 9.73
N LEU A 36 17.05 -5.36 8.99
CA LEU A 36 16.68 -5.31 7.57
C LEU A 36 15.31 -4.65 7.40
N LYS A 37 14.31 -5.05 8.19
CA LYS A 37 12.98 -4.41 8.19
C LYS A 37 13.07 -2.92 8.52
N ALA A 38 13.84 -2.55 9.53
CA ALA A 38 14.04 -1.15 9.89
C ALA A 38 14.65 -0.35 8.72
N GLN A 39 15.65 -0.90 8.02
CA GLN A 39 16.21 -0.26 6.83
C GLN A 39 15.15 -0.07 5.74
N CYS A 40 14.39 -1.13 5.39
CA CYS A 40 13.32 -1.03 4.39
C CYS A 40 12.27 0.02 4.76
N VAL A 41 11.91 0.12 6.05
CA VAL A 41 10.98 1.14 6.55
C VAL A 41 11.55 2.55 6.39
N MET A 42 12.83 2.72 6.68
CA MET A 42 13.51 4.01 6.55
C MET A 42 13.63 4.44 5.08
N ASP A 43 13.97 3.51 4.18
CA ASP A 43 14.02 3.75 2.73
C ASP A 43 12.62 4.10 2.19
N LEU A 44 11.59 3.37 2.61
CA LEU A 44 10.21 3.67 2.25
C LEU A 44 9.77 5.05 2.76
N TRP A 45 10.15 5.40 3.98
CA TRP A 45 9.80 6.70 4.56
C TRP A 45 10.43 7.87 3.82
N GLU A 46 11.68 7.73 3.37
CA GLU A 46 12.33 8.72 2.50
C GLU A 46 11.49 8.99 1.26
N VAL A 47 11.06 7.93 0.55
CA VAL A 47 10.21 8.02 -0.64
C VAL A 47 8.86 8.69 -0.35
N ILE A 48 8.21 8.33 0.77
CA ILE A 48 6.91 8.90 1.13
C ILE A 48 6.99 10.40 1.42
N CYS A 49 8.12 10.85 1.98
CA CYS A 49 8.37 12.24 2.33
C CYS A 49 8.72 13.14 1.14
N GLU A 50 8.98 12.58 -0.04
CA GLU A 50 9.15 13.35 -1.27
C GLU A 50 7.87 14.10 -1.70
N GLU A 51 8.04 15.06 -2.61
CA GLU A 51 6.89 15.72 -3.25
C GLU A 51 6.03 14.68 -3.99
N GLN A 52 4.75 14.60 -3.62
CA GLN A 52 3.80 13.59 -4.10
C GLN A 52 4.16 12.14 -3.74
N GLY A 53 5.08 11.89 -2.79
CA GLY A 53 5.49 10.55 -2.36
C GLY A 53 4.30 9.68 -1.91
N GLU A 54 3.42 10.24 -1.07
CA GLU A 54 2.19 9.56 -0.63
C GLU A 54 1.25 9.18 -1.79
N GLU A 55 1.16 10.03 -2.83
CA GLU A 55 0.31 9.76 -4.01
C GLU A 55 0.91 8.63 -4.85
N ARG A 56 2.21 8.72 -5.16
CA ARG A 56 2.92 7.70 -5.94
C ARG A 56 2.90 6.34 -5.25
N PHE A 57 3.05 6.34 -3.92
CA PHE A 57 2.92 5.11 -3.14
C PHE A 57 1.52 4.51 -3.26
N ALA A 58 0.47 5.33 -3.13
CA ALA A 58 -0.90 4.84 -3.27
C ALA A 58 -1.19 4.29 -4.67
N ASP A 59 -0.72 4.96 -5.72
CA ASP A 59 -0.83 4.50 -7.11
C ASP A 59 -0.11 3.17 -7.33
N TRP A 60 1.12 3.07 -6.82
CA TRP A 60 1.91 1.85 -6.88
C TRP A 60 1.22 0.68 -6.17
N VAL A 61 0.70 0.88 -4.96
CA VAL A 61 -0.04 -0.17 -4.25
C VAL A 61 -1.29 -0.60 -5.03
N VAL A 62 -2.03 0.33 -5.63
CA VAL A 62 -3.19 -0.01 -6.47
C VAL A 62 -2.78 -0.88 -7.65
N LEU A 63 -1.67 -0.56 -8.33
CA LEU A 63 -1.14 -1.39 -9.42
C LEU A 63 -0.72 -2.77 -8.92
N LEU A 64 -0.01 -2.82 -7.79
CA LEU A 64 0.50 -4.04 -7.19
C LEU A 64 -0.63 -5.04 -6.84
N VAL A 65 -1.73 -4.55 -6.24
CA VAL A 65 -2.83 -5.43 -5.81
C VAL A 65 -3.82 -5.76 -6.92
N SER A 66 -3.79 -5.02 -8.04
CA SER A 66 -4.64 -5.27 -9.22
C SER A 66 -3.94 -6.05 -10.33
N GLN A 67 -2.76 -6.62 -10.06
CA GLN A 67 -2.00 -7.37 -11.05
C GLN A 67 -2.85 -8.48 -11.71
N GLY A 68 -2.92 -8.45 -13.04
CA GLY A 68 -3.61 -9.46 -13.83
C GLY A 68 -5.13 -9.30 -13.89
N GLU A 69 -5.70 -8.27 -13.26
CA GLU A 69 -7.13 -7.99 -13.27
C GLU A 69 -7.47 -6.77 -14.14
N ALA A 70 -8.53 -6.90 -14.95
CA ALA A 70 -9.10 -5.76 -15.64
C ALA A 70 -10.06 -5.01 -14.72
N TYR A 71 -10.07 -3.69 -14.79
CA TYR A 71 -11.08 -2.90 -14.08
C TYR A 71 -12.49 -3.25 -14.55
N HIS A 72 -13.40 -3.35 -13.60
CA HIS A 72 -14.83 -3.48 -13.88
C HIS A 72 -15.49 -2.11 -13.99
N TYR A 73 -16.49 -2.03 -14.87
CA TYR A 73 -17.36 -0.88 -15.05
C TYR A 73 -18.80 -1.38 -14.97
N SER A 74 -19.54 -0.85 -14.00
CA SER A 74 -20.94 -1.22 -13.75
C SER A 74 -21.88 -0.24 -14.43
N SER A 75 -23.08 -0.72 -14.77
CA SER A 75 -24.14 0.12 -15.34
C SER A 75 -24.66 1.15 -14.35
N ALA A 76 -24.65 0.82 -13.05
CA ALA A 76 -25.01 1.72 -11.96
C ALA A 76 -24.00 2.87 -11.79
N SER A 77 -22.75 2.73 -12.27
CA SER A 77 -21.70 3.73 -12.13
C SER A 77 -20.69 3.66 -13.30
N PRO A 78 -21.09 4.10 -14.52
CA PRO A 78 -20.35 3.83 -15.76
C PRO A 78 -18.99 4.55 -15.86
N ASN A 79 -18.78 5.60 -15.07
CA ASN A 79 -17.53 6.37 -15.07
C ASN A 79 -16.58 6.00 -13.92
N VAL A 80 -16.94 4.99 -13.12
CA VAL A 80 -16.15 4.57 -11.96
C VAL A 80 -15.44 3.27 -12.31
N ARG A 81 -14.13 3.24 -12.04
CA ARG A 81 -13.33 2.02 -12.13
C ARG A 81 -13.48 1.25 -10.84
N PHE A 82 -13.79 -0.03 -10.95
CA PHE A 82 -13.87 -0.93 -9.81
C PHE A 82 -12.75 -1.96 -9.86
N MET A 83 -12.25 -2.32 -8.68
CA MET A 83 -11.40 -3.49 -8.48
C MET A 83 -12.16 -4.56 -7.71
N SER A 84 -11.78 -5.82 -7.94
CA SER A 84 -12.47 -6.96 -7.37
C SER A 84 -12.23 -7.07 -5.87
N ARG A 85 -13.09 -7.86 -5.23
CA ARG A 85 -12.88 -8.35 -3.87
C ARG A 85 -11.50 -8.99 -3.70
N ASP A 86 -11.02 -9.78 -4.67
CA ASP A 86 -9.74 -10.49 -4.58
C ASP A 86 -8.55 -9.52 -4.55
N ALA A 87 -8.57 -8.46 -5.35
CA ALA A 87 -7.59 -7.37 -5.28
C ALA A 87 -7.60 -6.67 -3.91
N VAL A 88 -8.79 -6.44 -3.35
CA VAL A 88 -8.96 -5.86 -2.00
C VAL A 88 -8.44 -6.81 -0.91
N MET A 89 -8.62 -8.13 -1.07
CA MET A 89 -8.07 -9.11 -0.13
C MET A 89 -6.55 -9.17 -0.20
N THR A 90 -5.98 -9.06 -1.40
CA THR A 90 -4.53 -8.95 -1.60
C THR A 90 -3.97 -7.73 -0.86
N LEU A 91 -4.68 -6.59 -0.93
CA LEU A 91 -4.32 -5.40 -0.15
C LEU A 91 -4.37 -5.66 1.36
N TYR A 92 -5.43 -6.32 1.84
CA TYR A 92 -5.56 -6.65 3.26
C TYR A 92 -4.39 -7.52 3.76
N GLU A 93 -4.02 -8.55 2.99
CA GLU A 93 -2.91 -9.45 3.31
C GLU A 93 -1.56 -8.72 3.27
N LEU A 94 -1.34 -7.87 2.28
CA LEU A 94 -0.14 -7.05 2.15
C LEU A 94 0.06 -6.15 3.37
N LEU A 95 -1.03 -5.64 3.94
CA LEU A 95 -1.01 -4.72 5.08
C LEU A 95 -1.10 -5.42 6.44
N GLN A 96 -1.35 -6.73 6.47
CA GLN A 96 -1.42 -7.52 7.69
C GLN A 96 -0.20 -7.32 8.63
N PRO A 97 1.05 -7.21 8.15
CA PRO A 97 2.21 -6.96 9.02
C PRO A 97 2.12 -5.67 9.83
N TYR A 98 1.31 -4.69 9.38
CA TYR A 98 1.10 -3.40 10.06
C TYR A 98 -0.07 -3.42 11.06
N GLN A 99 -0.79 -4.54 11.18
CA GLN A 99 -1.89 -4.74 12.14
C GLN A 99 -2.92 -3.61 12.13
N VAL A 100 -3.36 -3.18 10.94
CA VAL A 100 -4.25 -2.02 10.72
C VAL A 100 -5.51 -2.07 11.59
N SER A 101 -6.00 -3.26 11.93
CA SER A 101 -6.91 -3.47 13.05
C SER A 101 -6.89 -4.95 13.47
N SER A 102 -6.73 -5.25 14.75
CA SER A 102 -6.88 -6.61 15.29
C SER A 102 -8.32 -7.13 15.26
N HIS A 103 -9.29 -6.28 14.89
CA HIS A 103 -10.72 -6.55 15.02
C HIS A 103 -11.49 -6.50 13.69
N ILE A 104 -10.83 -6.19 12.58
CA ILE A 104 -11.46 -6.16 11.26
C ILE A 104 -10.93 -7.35 10.47
N ASP A 105 -11.84 -8.26 10.14
CA ASP A 105 -11.57 -9.35 9.22
C ASP A 105 -11.65 -8.87 7.76
N GLN A 106 -11.36 -9.78 6.82
CA GLN A 106 -11.39 -9.51 5.39
C GLN A 106 -12.72 -8.92 4.91
N GLN A 107 -13.85 -9.47 5.38
CA GLN A 107 -15.18 -8.96 5.00
C GLN A 107 -15.42 -7.57 5.58
N GLY A 108 -15.12 -7.36 6.86
CA GLY A 108 -15.27 -6.03 7.48
C GLY A 108 -14.39 -4.98 6.80
N PHE A 109 -13.22 -5.36 6.27
CA PHE A 109 -12.39 -4.44 5.49
C PHE A 109 -13.04 -4.06 4.17
N LEU A 110 -13.57 -5.04 3.43
CA LEU A 110 -14.34 -4.78 2.21
C LEU A 110 -15.53 -3.85 2.48
N ASP A 111 -16.32 -4.16 3.51
CA ASP A 111 -17.51 -3.40 3.90
C ASP A 111 -17.16 -1.94 4.19
N VAL A 112 -16.05 -1.69 4.88
CA VAL A 112 -15.57 -0.33 5.17
C VAL A 112 -15.25 0.42 3.88
N LEU A 113 -14.55 -0.22 2.93
CA LEU A 113 -14.24 0.43 1.65
C LEU A 113 -15.50 0.68 0.82
N GLN A 114 -16.45 -0.25 0.79
CA GLN A 114 -17.71 -0.06 0.08
C GLN A 114 -18.56 1.05 0.70
N GLN A 115 -18.61 1.15 2.04
CA GLN A 115 -19.27 2.26 2.75
C GLN A 115 -18.62 3.62 2.42
N ILE A 116 -17.30 3.68 2.30
CA ILE A 116 -16.61 4.89 1.84
C ILE A 116 -17.01 5.21 0.40
N GLY A 117 -17.08 4.20 -0.47
CA GLY A 117 -17.53 4.36 -1.85
C GLY A 117 -18.94 4.92 -1.95
N GLU A 118 -19.88 4.42 -1.16
CA GLU A 118 -21.24 4.93 -1.08
C GLU A 118 -21.27 6.37 -0.54
N HIS A 119 -20.52 6.67 0.52
CA HIS A 119 -20.43 8.02 1.06
C HIS A 119 -19.87 9.03 0.05
N LEU A 120 -18.96 8.60 -0.82
CA LEU A 120 -18.40 9.42 -1.90
C LEU A 120 -19.28 9.46 -3.15
N ASN A 121 -20.44 8.81 -3.16
CA ASN A 121 -21.33 8.65 -4.31
C ASN A 121 -20.66 7.99 -5.52
N LEU A 122 -19.70 7.09 -5.28
CA LEU A 122 -18.99 6.33 -6.32
C LEU A 122 -19.64 4.97 -6.59
N MET A 123 -20.47 4.50 -5.67
CA MET A 123 -21.24 3.27 -5.78
C MET A 123 -22.51 3.37 -4.94
N SER A 124 -23.43 2.41 -5.09
CA SER A 124 -24.57 2.23 -4.20
C SER A 124 -24.53 0.83 -3.61
N LEU A 125 -24.69 0.69 -2.29
CA LEU A 125 -24.76 -0.62 -1.64
C LEU A 125 -26.09 -1.34 -1.92
N GLN A 126 -27.05 -0.68 -2.57
CA GLN A 126 -28.30 -1.31 -3.02
C GLN A 126 -28.16 -1.98 -4.39
N ALA A 127 -27.06 -1.74 -5.10
CA ALA A 127 -26.80 -2.35 -6.39
C ALA A 127 -26.06 -3.68 -6.18
N GLU A 128 -26.81 -4.79 -6.18
CA GLU A 128 -26.27 -6.16 -5.97
C GLU A 128 -25.12 -6.51 -6.94
N GLU A 129 -25.09 -5.90 -8.14
CA GLU A 129 -23.98 -6.09 -9.09
C GLU A 129 -22.63 -5.56 -8.58
N LEU A 130 -22.61 -4.78 -7.50
CA LEU A 130 -21.43 -4.16 -6.89
C LEU A 130 -20.99 -4.83 -5.57
N ASP A 131 -21.65 -5.90 -5.13
CA ASP A 131 -21.39 -6.55 -3.83
C ASP A 131 -19.94 -7.03 -3.67
N ASP A 132 -19.28 -7.42 -4.75
CA ASP A 132 -17.89 -7.89 -4.78
C ASP A 132 -16.91 -6.84 -5.32
N TRP A 133 -17.31 -5.57 -5.40
CA TRP A 133 -16.56 -4.52 -6.07
C TRP A 133 -16.31 -3.31 -5.17
N VAL A 134 -15.14 -2.69 -5.35
CA VAL A 134 -14.78 -1.44 -4.67
C VAL A 134 -14.25 -0.44 -5.70
N PRO A 135 -14.69 0.83 -5.65
CA PRO A 135 -14.11 1.88 -6.49
C PRO A 135 -12.61 2.02 -6.25
N VAL A 136 -11.82 2.02 -7.33
CA VAL A 136 -10.35 2.15 -7.27
C VAL A 136 -9.94 3.43 -6.54
N GLU A 137 -10.67 4.53 -6.75
CA GLU A 137 -10.43 5.81 -6.08
C GLU A 137 -10.54 5.70 -4.54
N VAL A 138 -11.45 4.86 -4.04
CA VAL A 138 -11.60 4.62 -2.60
C VAL A 138 -10.34 3.94 -2.06
N VAL A 139 -9.86 2.91 -2.76
CA VAL A 139 -8.67 2.15 -2.35
C VAL A 139 -7.43 3.04 -2.36
N GLN A 140 -7.22 3.78 -3.45
CA GLN A 140 -6.13 4.75 -3.58
C GLN A 140 -6.15 5.78 -2.43
N ARG A 141 -7.32 6.38 -2.17
CA ARG A 141 -7.50 7.35 -1.08
C ARG A 141 -7.24 6.73 0.29
N TRP A 142 -7.69 5.51 0.51
CA TRP A 142 -7.49 4.80 1.76
C TRP A 142 -5.99 4.54 2.00
N VAL A 143 -5.27 4.01 0.99
CA VAL A 143 -3.83 3.72 1.08
C VAL A 143 -3.04 5.01 1.33
N LYS A 144 -3.36 6.08 0.60
CA LYS A 144 -2.74 7.39 0.80
C LYS A 144 -2.91 7.89 2.24
N ARG A 145 -4.12 7.76 2.81
CA ARG A 145 -4.39 8.17 4.19
C ARG A 145 -3.67 7.29 5.21
N PHE A 146 -3.60 5.99 4.96
CA PHE A 146 -2.87 5.05 5.79
C PHE A 146 -1.38 5.40 5.84
N ILE A 147 -0.75 5.58 4.67
CA ILE A 147 0.69 5.87 4.62
C ILE A 147 1.02 7.29 5.11
N GLY A 148 0.14 8.26 4.85
CA GLY A 148 0.28 9.61 5.41
C GLY A 148 0.18 9.62 6.94
N ALA A 149 -0.69 8.80 7.53
CA ALA A 149 -0.75 8.64 8.99
C ALA A 149 0.55 8.04 9.55
N TYR A 150 1.15 7.08 8.84
CA TYR A 150 2.45 6.52 9.19
C TYR A 150 3.56 7.58 9.15
N ALA A 151 3.64 8.38 8.08
CA ALA A 151 4.63 9.45 7.96
C ALA A 151 4.44 10.55 9.02
N ASN A 152 3.19 10.89 9.35
CA ASN A 152 2.88 11.85 10.41
C ASN A 152 3.35 11.35 11.78
N LEU A 153 3.14 10.06 12.10
CA LEU A 153 3.62 9.46 13.35
C LEU A 153 5.13 9.61 13.51
N PHE A 154 5.91 9.36 12.44
CA PHE A 154 7.37 9.51 12.50
C PHE A 154 7.80 10.95 12.76
N ARG A 155 7.12 11.92 12.13
CA ARG A 155 7.36 13.35 12.38
C ARG A 155 7.01 13.75 13.82
N GLU A 156 5.91 13.23 14.37
CA GLU A 156 5.50 13.50 15.76
C GLU A 156 6.49 12.91 16.78
N LEU A 157 7.15 11.81 16.45
CA LEU A 157 8.23 11.24 17.25
C LEU A 157 9.56 12.01 17.15
N GLY A 158 9.60 13.08 16.36
CA GLY A 158 10.81 13.90 16.14
C GLY A 158 11.88 13.19 15.32
N LEU A 159 11.49 12.18 14.53
CA LEU A 159 12.39 11.53 13.59
C LEU A 159 12.46 12.37 12.31
N GLU A 160 13.63 12.41 11.68
CA GLU A 160 13.81 12.97 10.34
C GLU A 160 14.07 11.85 9.30
N PRO A 161 13.59 12.00 8.05
CA PRO A 161 13.93 11.07 6.98
C PRO A 161 15.45 11.00 6.79
N PRO A 162 16.01 9.81 6.53
CA PRO A 162 17.45 9.63 6.35
C PRO A 162 17.91 10.25 5.02
N GLY A 163 18.10 11.57 4.99
CA GLY A 163 18.47 12.31 3.78
C GLY A 163 18.32 13.83 3.92
N THR A 164 17.52 14.30 4.88
CA THR A 164 17.36 15.74 5.19
C THR A 164 18.45 16.29 6.10
N GLY A 165 19.19 15.42 6.80
CA GLY A 165 20.32 15.80 7.64
C GLY A 165 21.65 15.69 6.90
N GLY A 166 22.03 16.72 6.14
CA GLY A 166 23.27 16.68 5.36
C GLY A 166 23.65 17.90 4.51
N GLN A 167 23.36 19.13 4.96
CA GLN A 167 24.16 20.32 4.63
C GLN A 167 24.14 21.30 5.81
N GLU A 168 24.88 21.00 6.87
CA GLU A 168 25.52 22.01 7.73
C GLU A 168 26.94 21.54 8.09
#